data_AF-A0A6P6Y9S2-F1
#
_entry.id   AF-A0A6P6Y9S2-F1
#
_cell.length_a   1.000
_cell.length_b   1.000
_cell.length_c   1.000
_cell.angle_alpha   90.00
_cell.angle_beta   90.00
_cell.angle_gamma   90.00
#
_symmetry.space_group_name_H-M   'P 1'
#
loop_
_entity.id
_entity.type
_entity.pdbx_description
1 polymer ?
#
loop_
_entity_poly.entity_id
_entity_poly.type
_entity_poly.pdbx_seq_one_letter_code
_entity_poly.pdbx_strand_id
1 'polypeptide(L)'
;MKYLSILRLWARYNPGFVPAVKIYRKPELYKQSSEQLIYITRLQDEMTIYTSKQKPKVISESTIKPYAVIALQEVCGLIEWIPMTLTLRKIISADLAQNDTKLPRKPIQRGQQELYLKEYYIARNATKPTLHSKYYQLFGLSSSTWIQAKNNFISSTAHWNIFGFMIGLGDRHLDNILVDLRDGAIIHVDFDCILDKGFSLVIPELVPFRYTQNIQAMVSYHTPILFNKMIKLCNETVYTTVINSIKKKFSGRVNYSAVFTDLSDKMNPYKLANSINIVYKNVPWNYQDLSPKAQVELLLKAASDDLNLALMYAGWTSYV
;
A
#
# COMPACT_ATOMS: atom_id res chain seq x y z
N MET A 1 12.75 -22.83 -25.04
CA MET A 1 14.01 -23.24 -24.36
C MET A 1 14.65 -22.16 -23.47
N LYS A 2 14.71 -20.86 -23.86
CA LYS A 2 15.37 -19.80 -23.04
C LYS A 2 14.77 -19.52 -21.64
N TYR A 3 13.46 -19.68 -21.45
CA TYR A 3 12.78 -19.39 -20.17
C TYR A 3 13.09 -20.39 -19.05
N LEU A 4 13.21 -21.67 -19.40
CA LEU A 4 13.59 -22.73 -18.45
C LEU A 4 15.00 -22.53 -17.91
N SER A 5 15.92 -22.01 -18.73
CA SER A 5 17.28 -21.67 -18.29
C SER A 5 17.31 -20.51 -17.30
N ILE A 6 16.47 -19.48 -17.46
CA ILE A 6 16.38 -18.34 -16.51
C ILE A 6 15.78 -18.79 -15.18
N LEU A 7 14.68 -19.56 -15.22
CA LEU A 7 14.06 -20.13 -14.02
C LEU A 7 15.01 -21.10 -13.29
N ARG A 8 15.78 -21.90 -14.03
CA ARG A 8 16.82 -22.77 -13.45
C ARG A 8 17.96 -21.97 -12.83
N LEU A 9 18.41 -20.88 -13.46
CA LEU A 9 19.43 -20.00 -12.89
C LEU A 9 18.93 -19.36 -11.59
N TRP A 10 17.71 -18.84 -11.61
CA TRP A 10 17.08 -18.20 -10.45
C TRP A 10 16.84 -19.18 -9.29
N ALA A 11 16.34 -20.38 -9.57
CA ALA A 11 16.18 -21.46 -8.58
C ALA A 11 17.52 -21.89 -7.98
N ARG A 12 18.62 -21.79 -8.74
CA ARG A 12 19.99 -22.07 -8.26
C ARG A 12 20.47 -21.07 -7.22
N TYR A 13 20.01 -19.82 -7.30
CA TYR A 13 20.35 -18.76 -6.34
C TYR A 13 19.33 -18.62 -5.19
N ASN A 14 18.19 -19.32 -5.25
CA ASN A 14 17.13 -19.28 -4.24
C ASN A 14 16.68 -20.70 -3.83
N PRO A 15 17.57 -21.51 -3.21
CA PRO A 15 17.25 -22.89 -2.84
C PRO A 15 16.11 -22.95 -1.81
N GLY A 16 15.09 -23.79 -2.09
CA GLY A 16 13.87 -23.94 -1.28
C GLY A 16 12.61 -23.33 -1.90
N PHE A 17 12.75 -22.63 -3.03
CA PHE A 17 11.65 -21.97 -3.71
C PHE A 17 11.04 -22.84 -4.83
N VAL A 18 9.77 -23.20 -4.70
CA VAL A 18 8.97 -23.74 -5.82
C VAL A 18 8.27 -22.56 -6.47
N PRO A 19 8.63 -22.15 -7.70
CA PRO A 19 8.16 -20.91 -8.24
C PRO A 19 6.73 -21.12 -8.78
N ALA A 20 5.73 -20.82 -7.94
CA ALA A 20 4.41 -20.49 -8.44
C ALA A 20 4.54 -19.12 -9.11
N VAL A 21 4.83 -19.12 -10.41
CA VAL A 21 5.02 -17.90 -11.18
C VAL A 21 3.75 -17.59 -11.95
N LYS A 22 3.15 -16.44 -11.69
CA LYS A 22 2.10 -15.91 -12.57
C LYS A 22 2.80 -15.20 -13.73
N ILE A 23 2.61 -15.70 -14.95
CA ILE A 23 3.00 -14.97 -16.16
C ILE A 23 2.01 -13.82 -16.32
N TYR A 24 2.50 -12.60 -16.20
CA TYR A 24 1.70 -11.42 -16.43
C TYR A 24 1.78 -11.06 -17.92
N ARG A 25 0.64 -11.01 -18.62
CA ARG A 25 0.50 -10.49 -19.99
C ARG A 25 -0.55 -9.38 -19.95
N LYS A 26 -0.14 -8.13 -20.17
CA LYS A 26 -1.07 -7.01 -20.34
C LYS A 26 -1.30 -6.74 -21.84
N PRO A 27 -2.55 -6.67 -22.32
CA PRO A 27 -2.84 -6.12 -23.65
C PRO A 27 -2.46 -4.64 -23.69
N GLU A 28 -2.22 -4.12 -24.90
CA GLU A 28 -1.61 -2.81 -25.23
C GLU A 28 -2.22 -1.55 -24.57
N LEU A 29 -3.39 -1.67 -23.92
CA LEU A 29 -4.11 -0.57 -23.26
C LEU A 29 -3.60 -0.20 -21.86
N TYR A 30 -2.70 -0.98 -21.26
CA TYR A 30 -2.12 -0.67 -19.95
C TYR A 30 -0.58 -0.64 -20.02
N LYS A 31 -0.03 0.42 -20.62
CA LYS A 31 1.41 0.69 -20.62
C LYS A 31 1.90 1.07 -19.21
N GLN A 32 2.13 0.08 -18.36
CA GLN A 32 3.23 0.14 -17.40
C GLN A 32 4.30 -0.81 -17.90
N SER A 33 5.50 -0.30 -18.19
CA SER A 33 6.60 -1.18 -18.56
C SER A 33 6.91 -2.07 -17.37
N SER A 34 7.19 -3.34 -17.62
CA SER A 34 7.73 -4.29 -16.64
C SER A 34 8.93 -3.74 -15.83
N GLU A 35 9.60 -2.71 -16.35
CA GLU A 35 10.69 -1.99 -15.71
C GLU A 35 10.23 -1.13 -14.52
N GLN A 36 9.01 -0.57 -14.54
CA GLN A 36 8.42 0.15 -13.40
C GLN A 36 8.24 -0.78 -12.21
N LEU A 37 7.76 -2.01 -12.45
CA LEU A 37 7.58 -3.02 -11.41
C LEU A 37 8.91 -3.44 -10.76
N ILE A 38 9.96 -3.70 -11.55
CA ILE A 38 11.31 -4.01 -11.02
C ILE A 38 11.79 -2.89 -10.10
N TYR A 39 11.60 -1.65 -10.54
CA TYR A 39 12.05 -0.49 -9.79
C TYR A 39 11.37 -0.43 -8.42
N ILE A 40 10.06 -0.64 -8.38
CA ILE A 40 9.27 -0.57 -7.14
C ILE A 40 9.60 -1.71 -6.17
N THR A 41 9.82 -2.92 -6.66
CA THR A 41 10.34 -4.02 -5.83
C THR A 41 11.67 -3.64 -5.20
N ARG A 42 12.58 -3.01 -5.97
CA ARG A 42 13.85 -2.54 -5.43
C ARG A 42 13.70 -1.38 -4.44
N LEU A 43 12.69 -0.53 -4.60
CA LEU A 43 12.36 0.49 -3.58
C LEU A 43 11.93 -0.17 -2.26
N GLN A 44 11.10 -1.21 -2.33
CA GLN A 44 10.67 -1.97 -1.16
C GLN A 44 11.87 -2.61 -0.46
N ASP A 45 12.81 -3.20 -1.22
CA ASP A 45 14.06 -3.74 -0.67
C ASP A 45 14.85 -2.68 0.10
N GLU A 46 15.10 -1.51 -0.51
CA GLU A 46 15.88 -0.45 0.12
C GLU A 46 15.20 0.11 1.37
N MET A 47 13.87 0.28 1.34
CA MET A 47 13.09 0.65 2.52
C MET A 47 13.20 -0.38 3.63
N THR A 48 13.17 -1.67 3.28
CA THR A 48 13.32 -2.79 4.22
C THR A 48 14.73 -2.80 4.84
N ILE A 49 15.76 -2.58 4.03
CA ILE A 49 17.15 -2.51 4.49
C ILE A 49 17.34 -1.30 5.42
N TYR A 50 16.84 -0.13 5.04
CA TYR A 50 16.97 1.08 5.85
C TYR A 50 16.29 0.91 7.21
N THR A 51 15.06 0.43 7.20
CA THR A 51 14.26 0.25 8.42
C THR A 51 14.83 -0.84 9.33
N SER A 52 15.41 -1.91 8.77
CA SER A 52 16.09 -2.94 9.56
C SER A 52 17.39 -2.44 10.23
N LYS A 53 18.15 -1.56 9.57
CA LYS A 53 19.33 -0.91 10.16
C LYS A 53 19.01 0.04 11.32
N GLN A 54 17.80 0.60 11.35
CA GLN A 54 17.33 1.52 12.38
C GLN A 54 16.71 0.81 13.61
N LYS A 55 16.67 -0.54 13.63
CA LYS A 55 16.11 -1.30 14.75
C LYS A 55 17.17 -1.54 15.83
N PRO A 56 16.88 -1.27 17.12
CA PRO A 56 17.65 -1.90 18.19
C PRO A 56 17.47 -3.43 18.08
N LYS A 57 18.56 -4.20 18.27
CA LYS A 57 18.63 -5.67 18.10
C LYS A 57 17.60 -6.50 18.90
N VAL A 58 16.77 -5.87 19.75
CA VAL A 58 15.95 -6.52 20.78
C VAL A 58 14.48 -6.70 20.38
N ILE A 59 13.96 -5.99 19.36
CA ILE A 59 12.54 -6.12 18.95
C ILE A 59 12.44 -6.42 17.44
N SER A 60 12.06 -7.66 17.10
CA SER A 60 11.85 -8.12 15.72
C SER A 60 10.48 -7.67 15.18
N GLU A 61 10.29 -6.38 14.95
CA GLU A 61 9.06 -5.89 14.32
C GLU A 61 9.11 -6.13 12.81
N SER A 62 7.99 -6.52 12.19
CA SER A 62 7.95 -6.65 10.72
C SER A 62 8.11 -5.29 10.04
N THR A 63 8.99 -5.26 9.04
CA THR A 63 9.11 -4.17 8.05
C THR A 63 8.33 -4.52 6.79
N ILE A 64 8.47 -3.72 5.73
CA ILE A 64 8.04 -4.12 4.40
C ILE A 64 8.69 -5.46 4.06
N LYS A 65 7.90 -6.39 3.51
CA LYS A 65 8.40 -7.66 3.01
C LYS A 65 8.49 -7.55 1.49
N PRO A 66 9.71 -7.55 0.92
CA PRO A 66 9.84 -7.55 -0.52
C PRO A 66 9.45 -8.91 -1.10
N TYR A 67 9.04 -8.91 -2.36
CA TYR A 67 8.82 -10.11 -3.15
C TYR A 67 9.38 -9.92 -4.55
N ALA A 68 9.88 -10.98 -5.16
CA ALA A 68 10.60 -10.91 -6.42
C ALA A 68 9.68 -10.57 -7.60
N VAL A 69 10.12 -9.59 -8.40
CA VAL A 69 9.53 -9.30 -9.71
C VAL A 69 10.63 -9.26 -10.76
N ILE A 70 10.45 -10.01 -11.83
CA ILE A 70 11.39 -10.13 -12.94
C ILE A 70 10.68 -9.70 -14.22
N ALA A 71 11.06 -8.55 -14.77
CA ALA A 71 10.72 -8.20 -16.14
C ALA A 71 11.42 -9.15 -17.11
N LEU A 72 10.65 -9.71 -18.04
CA LEU A 72 11.20 -10.52 -19.13
C LEU A 72 11.22 -9.74 -20.44
N GLN A 73 10.15 -9.00 -20.73
CA GLN A 73 9.98 -8.09 -21.87
C GLN A 73 9.06 -6.94 -21.45
N GLU A 74 8.95 -5.89 -22.27
CA GLU A 74 8.17 -4.68 -21.96
C GLU A 74 6.73 -4.97 -21.46
N VAL A 75 6.09 -6.01 -22.01
CA VAL A 75 4.69 -6.39 -21.72
C VAL A 75 4.55 -7.65 -20.88
N CYS A 76 5.66 -8.27 -20.44
CA CYS A 76 5.59 -9.48 -19.62
C CYS A 76 6.68 -9.61 -18.57
N GLY A 77 6.30 -10.21 -17.45
CA GLY A 77 7.18 -10.48 -16.33
C GLY A 77 6.71 -11.66 -15.50
N LEU A 78 7.56 -12.02 -14.54
CA LEU A 78 7.32 -13.03 -13.53
C LEU A 78 7.18 -12.31 -12.18
N ILE A 79 6.12 -12.63 -11.47
CA ILE A 79 5.89 -12.16 -10.10
C ILE A 79 5.94 -13.35 -9.17
N GLU A 80 6.69 -13.21 -8.08
CA GLU A 80 6.69 -14.16 -6.97
C GLU A 80 5.28 -14.29 -6.40
N TRP A 81 4.78 -15.52 -6.40
CA TRP A 81 3.67 -15.87 -5.53
C TRP A 81 4.16 -15.97 -4.09
N ILE A 82 3.63 -15.11 -3.23
CA ILE A 82 3.98 -15.13 -1.81
C ILE A 82 3.20 -16.28 -1.15
N PRO A 83 3.88 -17.33 -0.64
CA PRO A 83 3.18 -18.45 -0.02
C PRO A 83 2.60 -18.04 1.33
N MET A 84 1.61 -18.81 1.81
CA MET A 84 0.98 -18.61 3.11
C MET A 84 0.39 -17.21 3.31
N THR A 85 -0.18 -16.62 2.26
CA THR A 85 -0.89 -15.34 2.36
C THR A 85 -2.37 -15.47 2.06
N LEU A 86 -3.19 -14.61 2.68
CA LEU A 86 -4.58 -14.38 2.28
C LEU A 86 -4.77 -12.91 1.95
N THR A 87 -5.60 -12.60 0.95
CA THR A 87 -6.05 -11.21 0.74
C THR A 87 -6.91 -10.76 1.91
N LEU A 88 -6.89 -9.46 2.23
CA LEU A 88 -7.84 -8.90 3.20
C LEU A 88 -9.27 -9.24 2.79
N ARG A 89 -9.59 -9.18 1.49
CA ARG A 89 -10.92 -9.56 0.97
C ARG A 89 -11.33 -10.95 1.43
N LYS A 90 -10.43 -11.93 1.34
CA LYS A 90 -10.74 -13.31 1.75
C LYS A 90 -10.96 -13.41 3.25
N ILE A 91 -10.20 -12.68 4.05
CA ILE A 91 -10.32 -12.65 5.52
C ILE A 91 -11.67 -12.08 5.98
N ILE A 92 -12.13 -10.98 5.36
CA ILE A 92 -13.39 -10.30 5.70
C ILE A 92 -14.53 -10.61 4.70
N SER A 93 -14.42 -11.69 3.94
CA SER A 93 -15.35 -12.03 2.84
C SER A 93 -16.79 -12.19 3.30
N ALA A 94 -17.00 -12.73 4.50
CA ALA A 94 -18.32 -12.87 5.12
C ALA A 94 -19.01 -11.51 5.35
N ASP A 95 -18.23 -10.44 5.59
CA ASP A 95 -18.74 -9.09 5.84
C ASP A 95 -19.14 -8.39 4.52
N LEU A 96 -18.57 -8.83 3.41
CA LEU A 96 -18.78 -8.25 2.08
C LEU A 96 -20.02 -8.82 1.37
N ALA A 97 -20.39 -10.06 1.66
CA ALA A 97 -21.41 -10.80 0.93
C ALA A 97 -22.85 -10.29 1.13
N GLN A 98 -23.08 -9.35 2.05
CA GLN A 98 -24.42 -8.95 2.47
C GLN A 98 -24.92 -7.63 1.90
N ASN A 99 -24.08 -6.85 1.20
CA ASN A 99 -24.44 -5.47 0.83
C ASN A 99 -24.23 -5.19 -0.66
N ASP A 100 -25.31 -5.20 -1.45
CA ASP A 100 -25.33 -4.52 -2.75
C ASP A 100 -25.38 -3.00 -2.50
N THR A 101 -24.20 -2.43 -2.25
CA THR A 101 -24.08 -1.00 -1.96
C THR A 101 -24.40 -0.17 -3.21
N LYS A 102 -25.06 0.98 -3.05
CA LYS A 102 -25.29 1.95 -4.13
C LYS A 102 -24.14 2.94 -4.29
N LEU A 103 -22.94 2.54 -3.87
CA LEU A 103 -21.73 3.36 -3.99
C LEU A 103 -21.32 3.55 -5.47
N PRO A 104 -20.50 4.57 -5.77
CA PRO A 104 -20.16 4.93 -7.14
C PRO A 104 -19.59 3.77 -7.96
N ARG A 105 -20.25 3.45 -9.08
CA ARG A 105 -19.73 2.54 -10.12
C ARG A 105 -19.48 3.25 -11.46
N LYS A 106 -19.86 4.52 -11.55
CA LYS A 106 -19.74 5.40 -12.71
C LYS A 106 -19.29 6.79 -12.24
N PRO A 107 -18.74 7.64 -13.14
CA PRO A 107 -18.38 9.02 -12.81
C PRO A 107 -19.47 9.75 -12.05
N ILE A 108 -19.06 10.44 -10.97
CA ILE A 108 -19.95 11.16 -10.06
C ILE A 108 -20.41 12.45 -10.72
N GLN A 109 -21.72 12.65 -10.78
CA GLN A 109 -22.32 13.88 -11.29
C GLN A 109 -22.44 14.92 -10.18
N ARG A 110 -22.51 16.20 -10.56
CA ARG A 110 -22.64 17.32 -9.62
C ARG A 110 -23.91 17.16 -8.77
N GLY A 111 -23.79 17.32 -7.45
CA GLY A 111 -24.90 17.20 -6.51
C GLY A 111 -25.16 15.78 -5.98
N GLN A 112 -24.43 14.77 -6.43
CA GLN A 112 -24.57 13.39 -5.93
C GLN A 112 -23.76 13.12 -4.64
N GLN A 113 -22.97 14.08 -4.15
CA GLN A 113 -22.08 13.85 -3.02
C GLN A 113 -22.82 13.47 -1.73
N GLU A 114 -23.91 14.18 -1.41
CA GLU A 114 -24.73 13.91 -0.22
C GLU A 114 -25.42 12.55 -0.31
N LEU A 115 -25.88 12.16 -1.50
CA LEU A 115 -26.47 10.85 -1.75
C LEU A 115 -25.46 9.74 -1.44
N TYR A 116 -24.24 9.82 -2.00
CA TYR A 116 -23.22 8.80 -1.76
C TYR A 116 -22.75 8.77 -0.31
N LEU A 117 -22.66 9.92 0.36
CA LEU A 117 -22.34 9.98 1.78
C LEU A 117 -23.39 9.24 2.63
N LYS A 118 -24.68 9.42 2.32
CA LYS A 118 -25.76 8.69 2.97
C LYS A 118 -25.66 7.17 2.74
N GLU A 119 -25.45 6.76 1.49
CA GLU A 119 -25.31 5.34 1.12
C GLU A 119 -24.07 4.71 1.77
N TYR A 120 -22.97 5.46 1.88
CA TYR A 120 -21.77 5.04 2.60
C TYR A 120 -22.05 4.77 4.08
N TYR A 121 -22.78 5.66 4.78
CA TYR A 121 -23.14 5.41 6.17
C TYR A 121 -24.05 4.20 6.36
N ILE A 122 -25.01 3.98 5.45
CA ILE A 122 -25.85 2.78 5.46
C ILE A 122 -24.98 1.53 5.34
N ALA A 123 -24.09 1.48 4.35
CA ALA A 123 -23.19 0.34 4.14
C ALA A 123 -22.24 0.13 5.32
N ARG A 124 -21.61 1.21 5.80
CA ARG A 124 -20.65 1.18 6.92
C ARG A 124 -21.29 0.68 8.20
N ASN A 125 -22.50 1.13 8.52
CA ASN A 125 -23.22 0.70 9.72
C ASN A 125 -23.74 -0.74 9.61
N ALA A 126 -24.07 -1.20 8.40
CA ALA A 126 -24.45 -2.58 8.15
C ALA A 126 -23.25 -3.55 8.27
N THR A 127 -22.03 -3.10 7.97
CA THR A 127 -20.81 -3.90 8.10
C THR A 127 -20.07 -3.59 9.41
N LYS A 128 -20.10 -4.50 10.39
CA LYS A 128 -19.26 -4.34 11.59
C LYS A 128 -17.78 -4.61 11.25
N PRO A 129 -16.81 -3.90 11.86
CA PRO A 129 -15.39 -4.16 11.61
C PRO A 129 -14.96 -5.48 12.27
N THR A 130 -14.92 -6.59 11.50
CA THR A 130 -14.57 -7.91 12.04
C THR A 130 -13.09 -8.27 11.93
N LEU A 131 -12.28 -7.47 11.25
CA LEU A 131 -10.86 -7.77 10.97
C LEU A 131 -10.10 -8.18 12.22
N HIS A 132 -10.29 -7.48 13.34
CA HIS A 132 -9.66 -7.82 14.62
C HIS A 132 -10.02 -9.24 15.09
N SER A 133 -11.31 -9.59 15.05
CA SER A 133 -11.78 -10.92 15.46
C SER A 133 -11.27 -12.03 14.52
N LYS A 134 -11.20 -11.76 13.21
CA LYS A 134 -10.66 -12.68 12.21
C LYS A 134 -9.16 -12.88 12.40
N TYR A 135 -8.43 -11.81 12.69
CA TYR A 135 -7.02 -11.87 13.05
C TYR A 135 -6.80 -12.69 14.33
N TYR A 136 -7.64 -12.51 15.34
CA TYR A 136 -7.58 -13.32 16.56
C TYR A 136 -7.86 -14.81 16.27
N GLN A 137 -8.78 -15.13 15.35
CA GLN A 137 -9.00 -16.53 14.92
C GLN A 137 -7.76 -17.13 14.22
N LEU A 138 -7.00 -16.33 13.48
CA LEU A 138 -5.81 -16.78 12.76
C LEU A 138 -4.57 -16.92 13.65
N PHE A 139 -4.39 -16.00 14.61
CA PHE A 139 -3.13 -15.86 15.38
C PHE A 139 -3.32 -15.99 16.90
N GLY A 140 -4.54 -16.25 17.38
CA GLY A 140 -4.91 -16.23 18.80
C GLY A 140 -4.62 -17.51 19.59
N LEU A 141 -3.91 -18.48 19.01
CA LEU A 141 -3.60 -19.74 19.68
C LEU A 141 -2.78 -19.55 20.97
N SER A 142 -1.95 -18.50 21.03
CA SER A 142 -1.27 -18.09 22.25
C SER A 142 -1.22 -16.57 22.37
N SER A 143 -1.13 -16.05 23.60
CA SER A 143 -1.01 -14.61 23.83
C SER A 143 0.24 -14.01 23.17
N SER A 144 1.35 -14.75 23.13
CA SER A 144 2.59 -14.29 22.49
C SER A 144 2.45 -14.17 20.97
N THR A 145 1.89 -15.19 20.32
CA THR A 145 1.66 -15.19 18.86
C THR A 145 0.66 -14.11 18.46
N TRP A 146 -0.39 -13.92 19.25
CA TRP A 146 -1.36 -12.84 19.05
C TRP A 146 -0.72 -11.45 19.14
N ILE A 147 0.02 -11.17 20.21
CA ILE A 147 0.67 -9.88 20.43
C ILE A 147 1.69 -9.61 19.31
N GLN A 148 2.48 -10.62 18.94
CA GLN A 148 3.45 -10.50 17.85
C GLN A 148 2.77 -10.21 16.51
N ALA A 149 1.71 -10.95 16.16
CA ALA A 149 0.95 -10.74 14.93
C ALA A 149 0.34 -9.34 14.87
N LYS A 150 -0.25 -8.86 15.97
CA LYS A 150 -0.80 -7.50 16.05
C LYS A 150 0.28 -6.42 15.91
N ASN A 151 1.44 -6.60 16.55
CA ASN A 151 2.58 -5.68 16.40
C ASN A 151 3.12 -5.66 14.97
N ASN A 152 3.19 -6.82 14.32
CA ASN A 152 3.61 -6.94 12.92
C ASN A 152 2.60 -6.27 11.99
N PHE A 153 1.30 -6.45 12.21
CA PHE A 153 0.25 -5.75 11.48
C PHE A 153 0.41 -4.24 11.60
N ILE A 154 0.52 -3.70 12.81
CA ILE A 154 0.65 -2.26 13.07
C ILE A 154 1.93 -1.71 12.43
N SER A 155 3.04 -2.42 12.60
CA SER A 155 4.33 -2.00 12.05
C SER A 155 4.30 -1.98 10.52
N SER A 156 3.90 -3.07 9.88
CA SER A 156 3.79 -3.13 8.41
C SER A 156 2.79 -2.12 7.85
N THR A 157 1.67 -1.89 8.53
CA THR A 157 0.70 -0.82 8.18
C THR A 157 1.34 0.56 8.22
N ALA A 158 2.10 0.90 9.28
CA ALA A 158 2.81 2.18 9.37
C ALA A 158 3.77 2.38 8.18
N HIS A 159 4.53 1.34 7.84
CA HIS A 159 5.47 1.38 6.73
C HIS A 159 4.76 1.56 5.39
N TRP A 160 3.70 0.81 5.12
CA TRP A 160 2.96 0.91 3.86
C TRP A 160 2.19 2.23 3.72
N ASN A 161 1.64 2.78 4.81
CA ASN A 161 0.97 4.07 4.76
C ASN A 161 1.93 5.19 4.37
N ILE A 162 3.12 5.25 4.99
CA ILE A 162 4.11 6.28 4.66
C ILE A 162 4.74 6.02 3.30
N PHE A 163 5.24 4.81 3.06
CA PHE A 163 5.89 4.48 1.79
C PHE A 163 4.94 4.59 0.59
N GLY A 164 3.72 4.08 0.72
CA GLY A 164 2.69 4.13 -0.31
C GLY A 164 2.32 5.56 -0.65
N PHE A 165 2.12 6.41 0.36
CA PHE A 165 1.89 7.84 0.15
C PHE A 165 3.06 8.52 -0.57
N MET A 166 4.31 8.24 -0.18
CA MET A 166 5.50 8.82 -0.81
C MET A 166 5.62 8.52 -2.30
N ILE A 167 5.21 7.32 -2.74
CA ILE A 167 5.29 6.90 -4.15
C ILE A 167 4.00 7.15 -4.92
N GLY A 168 2.95 7.69 -4.27
CA GLY A 168 1.63 7.87 -4.86
C GLY A 168 0.94 6.55 -5.21
N LEU A 169 1.01 5.56 -4.32
CA LEU A 169 0.43 4.23 -4.49
C LEU A 169 -1.10 4.26 -4.29
N GLY A 170 -1.83 4.10 -5.38
CA GLY A 170 -3.28 3.88 -5.41
C GLY A 170 -3.67 2.44 -5.71
N ASP A 171 -4.94 2.21 -6.04
CA ASP A 171 -5.57 0.90 -6.26
C ASP A 171 -5.44 -0.04 -5.05
N ARG A 172 -5.58 0.52 -3.84
CA ARG A 172 -5.45 -0.22 -2.56
C ARG A 172 -6.76 -0.85 -2.09
N HIS A 173 -7.43 -1.56 -3.01
CA HIS A 173 -8.57 -2.40 -2.66
C HIS A 173 -8.14 -3.66 -1.89
N LEU A 174 -9.12 -4.37 -1.32
CA LEU A 174 -8.89 -5.49 -0.40
C LEU A 174 -8.13 -6.69 -0.98
N ASP A 175 -8.01 -6.81 -2.31
CA ASP A 175 -7.27 -7.92 -2.94
C ASP A 175 -5.78 -7.62 -3.09
N ASN A 176 -5.42 -6.33 -3.12
CA ASN A 176 -4.03 -5.86 -3.24
C ASN A 176 -3.33 -5.73 -1.90
N ILE A 177 -4.03 -6.05 -0.79
CA ILE A 177 -3.45 -6.10 0.55
C ILE A 177 -3.54 -7.54 1.05
N LEU A 178 -2.38 -8.16 1.19
CA LEU A 178 -2.21 -9.52 1.67
C LEU A 178 -1.85 -9.52 3.15
N VAL A 179 -2.21 -10.59 3.84
CA VAL A 179 -1.80 -10.91 5.21
C VAL A 179 -0.94 -12.15 5.16
N ASP A 180 0.26 -12.06 5.72
CA ASP A 180 1.15 -13.19 5.91
C ASP A 180 0.68 -14.02 7.10
N LEU A 181 0.25 -15.25 6.84
CA LEU A 181 -0.26 -16.17 7.86
C LEU A 181 0.82 -16.71 8.80
N ARG A 182 2.10 -16.46 8.51
CA ARG A 182 3.20 -16.87 9.39
C ARG A 182 3.36 -15.95 10.58
N ASP A 183 3.10 -14.65 10.40
CA ASP A 183 3.43 -13.65 11.41
C ASP A 183 2.49 -12.43 11.48
N GLY A 184 1.41 -12.39 10.72
CA GLY A 184 0.38 -11.33 10.77
C GLY A 184 0.78 -10.00 10.14
N ALA A 185 1.93 -9.91 9.46
CA ALA A 185 2.29 -8.70 8.72
C ALA A 185 1.45 -8.53 7.45
N ILE A 186 1.21 -7.29 7.04
CA ILE A 186 0.57 -6.99 5.74
C ILE A 186 1.61 -6.77 4.64
N ILE A 187 1.25 -7.18 3.42
CA ILE A 187 2.06 -7.04 2.22
C ILE A 187 1.18 -6.43 1.14
N HIS A 188 1.59 -5.30 0.57
CA HIS A 188 0.91 -4.74 -0.58
C HIS A 188 1.48 -5.37 -1.86
N VAL A 189 0.59 -5.78 -2.75
CA VAL A 189 0.94 -6.30 -4.07
C VAL A 189 0.29 -5.42 -5.14
N ASP A 190 0.67 -5.67 -6.39
CA ASP A 190 0.23 -4.94 -7.57
C ASP A 190 0.57 -3.44 -7.51
N PHE A 191 1.54 -2.99 -8.28
CA PHE A 191 1.99 -1.59 -8.27
C PHE A 191 1.64 -0.87 -9.58
N ASP A 192 0.56 -1.33 -10.23
CA ASP A 192 0.08 -0.76 -11.49
C ASP A 192 -0.47 0.67 -11.35
N CYS A 193 -0.79 1.08 -10.14
CA CYS A 193 -1.33 2.40 -9.82
C CYS A 193 -0.37 3.16 -8.89
N ILE A 194 0.78 3.57 -9.40
CA ILE A 194 1.75 4.43 -8.67
C ILE A 194 1.84 5.81 -9.30
N LEU A 195 2.64 6.71 -8.72
CA LEU A 195 2.84 8.06 -9.21
C LEU A 195 1.52 8.83 -9.30
N ASP A 196 0.65 8.65 -8.31
CA ASP A 196 -0.67 9.26 -8.20
C ASP A 196 -1.61 8.99 -9.39
N LYS A 197 -1.38 7.90 -10.14
CA LYS A 197 -2.32 7.45 -11.19
C LYS A 197 -3.72 7.21 -10.65
N GLY A 198 -3.87 6.95 -9.34
CA GLY A 198 -5.16 6.81 -8.66
C GLY A 198 -6.07 8.03 -8.83
N PHE A 199 -5.52 9.24 -9.00
CA PHE A 199 -6.31 10.45 -9.23
C PHE A 199 -6.80 10.59 -10.67
N SER A 200 -6.18 9.88 -11.62
CA SER A 200 -6.55 9.91 -13.03
C SER A 200 -7.51 8.77 -13.41
N LEU A 201 -7.95 7.98 -12.44
CA LEU A 201 -8.97 6.95 -12.66
C LEU A 201 -10.33 7.60 -12.96
N VAL A 202 -11.18 6.87 -13.68
CA VAL A 202 -12.55 7.29 -14.05
C VAL A 202 -13.36 7.71 -12.82
N ILE A 203 -13.19 6.98 -11.72
CA ILE A 203 -13.57 7.42 -10.38
C ILE A 203 -12.25 7.52 -9.60
N PRO A 204 -11.82 8.72 -9.19
CA PRO A 204 -10.54 8.91 -8.54
C PRO A 204 -10.51 8.31 -7.13
N GLU A 205 -9.34 7.87 -6.68
CA GLU A 205 -9.10 7.58 -5.26
C GLU A 205 -8.83 8.88 -4.50
N LEU A 206 -9.54 9.12 -3.40
CA LEU A 206 -9.54 10.41 -2.70
C LEU A 206 -8.92 10.34 -1.29
N VAL A 207 -8.18 9.27 -1.01
CA VAL A 207 -7.52 9.03 0.29
C VAL A 207 -6.05 8.65 0.07
N PRO A 208 -5.13 8.98 1.00
CA PRO A 208 -3.70 8.81 0.76
C PRO A 208 -3.26 7.35 0.94
N PHE A 209 -4.04 6.58 1.69
CA PHE A 209 -3.88 5.15 1.91
C PHE A 209 -5.19 4.59 2.50
N ARG A 210 -5.31 3.26 2.53
CA ARG A 210 -6.46 2.60 3.14
C ARG A 210 -6.37 2.70 4.67
N TYR A 211 -7.25 3.49 5.28
CA TYR A 211 -7.41 3.59 6.74
C TYR A 211 -8.89 3.55 7.13
N THR A 212 -9.59 2.51 6.68
CA THR A 212 -11.03 2.30 6.89
C THR A 212 -11.35 1.73 8.28
N GLN A 213 -12.63 1.57 8.60
CA GLN A 213 -13.08 1.15 9.93
C GLN A 213 -12.49 -0.19 10.41
N ASN A 214 -12.26 -1.17 9.53
CA ASN A 214 -11.59 -2.43 9.91
C ASN A 214 -10.16 -2.21 10.38
N ILE A 215 -9.39 -1.37 9.67
CA ILE A 215 -8.01 -1.05 10.05
C ILE A 215 -8.01 -0.20 11.32
N GLN A 216 -8.87 0.82 11.41
CA GLN A 216 -9.04 1.65 12.60
C GLN A 216 -9.39 0.80 13.83
N ALA A 217 -10.32 -0.16 13.71
CA ALA A 217 -10.69 -1.05 14.81
C ALA A 217 -9.51 -1.94 15.22
N MET A 218 -8.77 -2.51 14.26
CA MET A 218 -7.60 -3.36 14.51
C MET A 218 -6.51 -2.61 15.30
N VAL A 219 -6.29 -1.32 14.98
CA VAL A 219 -5.27 -0.48 15.61
C VAL A 219 -5.79 0.36 16.78
N SER A 220 -7.09 0.40 17.06
CA SER A 220 -7.74 1.32 18.03
C SER A 220 -6.96 1.53 19.34
N TYR A 221 -6.75 0.48 20.13
CA TYR A 221 -5.97 0.53 21.39
C TYR A 221 -4.48 0.86 21.20
N HIS A 222 -3.97 0.76 19.97
CA HIS A 222 -2.57 0.91 19.59
C HIS A 222 -2.38 2.07 18.59
N THR A 223 -3.38 2.95 18.46
CA THR A 223 -3.33 4.12 17.57
C THR A 223 -2.11 4.99 17.87
N PRO A 224 -1.75 5.24 19.16
CA PRO A 224 -0.51 5.96 19.48
C PRO A 224 0.76 5.25 18.98
N ILE A 225 0.78 3.92 18.96
CA ILE A 225 1.93 3.13 18.48
C ILE A 225 2.05 3.27 16.95
N LEU A 226 0.95 3.13 16.22
CA LEU A 226 0.90 3.37 14.77
C LEU A 226 1.38 4.79 14.44
N PHE A 227 0.81 5.78 15.14
CA PHE A 227 1.11 7.19 14.97
C PHE A 227 2.59 7.51 15.19
N ASN A 228 3.17 7.07 16.30
CA ASN A 228 4.59 7.29 16.60
C ASN A 228 5.52 6.61 15.58
N LYS A 229 5.15 5.43 15.08
CA LYS A 229 5.90 4.76 13.99
C LYS A 229 5.84 5.57 12.70
N MET A 230 4.67 6.05 12.32
CA MET A 230 4.49 6.90 11.14
C MET A 230 5.31 8.19 11.26
N ILE A 231 5.33 8.86 12.43
CA ILE A 231 6.16 10.04 12.67
C ILE A 231 7.64 9.75 12.46
N LYS A 232 8.13 8.63 13.00
CA LYS A 232 9.54 8.22 12.83
C LYS A 232 9.88 7.99 11.36
N LEU A 233 8.95 7.43 10.58
CA LEU A 233 9.11 7.15 9.15
C LEU A 233 8.98 8.41 8.28
N CYS A 234 8.14 9.37 8.67
CA CYS A 234 8.01 10.68 8.03
C CYS A 234 9.23 11.58 8.24
N ASN A 235 10.16 11.22 9.12
CA ASN A 235 11.35 12.03 9.34
C ASN A 235 12.19 12.13 8.04
N GLU A 236 12.48 13.37 7.65
CA GLU A 236 13.12 13.78 6.40
C GLU A 236 14.45 13.07 6.12
N THR A 237 15.16 12.63 7.17
CA THR A 237 16.40 11.85 7.03
C THR A 237 16.17 10.46 6.46
N VAL A 238 15.07 9.81 6.82
CA VAL A 238 14.67 8.49 6.29
C VAL A 238 14.38 8.62 4.80
N TYR A 239 13.56 9.61 4.48
CA TYR A 239 13.16 9.97 3.14
C TYR A 239 14.37 10.24 2.26
N THR A 240 15.21 11.20 2.65
CA THR A 240 16.39 11.63 1.90
C THR A 240 17.41 10.51 1.73
N THR A 241 17.63 9.67 2.75
CA THR A 241 18.59 8.57 2.66
C THR A 241 18.15 7.48 1.71
N VAL A 242 16.86 7.09 1.76
CA VAL A 242 16.30 6.10 0.85
C VAL A 242 16.38 6.63 -0.58
N ILE A 243 15.89 7.85 -0.81
CA ILE A 243 15.98 8.52 -2.12
C ILE A 243 17.41 8.57 -2.63
N ASN A 244 18.37 9.00 -1.83
CA ASN A 244 19.75 9.12 -2.27
C ASN A 244 20.40 7.75 -2.55
N SER A 245 20.06 6.72 -1.76
CA SER A 245 20.52 5.34 -2.01
C SER A 245 19.99 4.82 -3.34
N ILE A 246 18.73 5.10 -3.64
CA ILE A 246 18.10 4.80 -4.93
C ILE A 246 18.78 5.59 -6.04
N LYS A 247 18.95 6.90 -5.88
CA LYS A 247 19.60 7.77 -6.87
C LYS A 247 20.97 7.24 -7.27
N LYS A 248 21.79 6.85 -6.29
CA LYS A 248 23.11 6.27 -6.50
C LYS A 248 23.09 4.89 -7.19
N LYS A 249 22.09 4.05 -6.90
CA LYS A 249 22.01 2.68 -7.45
C LYS A 249 21.50 2.65 -8.89
N PHE A 250 20.76 3.67 -9.30
CA PHE A 250 20.16 3.78 -10.63
C PHE A 250 20.85 4.80 -11.55
N SER A 251 21.72 5.68 -11.03
CA SER A 251 22.56 6.56 -11.85
C SER A 251 23.39 5.74 -12.85
N GLY A 252 23.17 5.97 -14.16
CA GLY A 252 23.90 5.32 -15.25
C GLY A 252 23.16 4.24 -16.04
N ARG A 253 21.90 3.90 -15.71
CA ARG A 253 21.08 2.98 -16.54
C ARG A 253 20.11 3.77 -17.41
N VAL A 254 20.45 3.91 -18.69
CA VAL A 254 19.85 4.84 -19.68
C VAL A 254 18.33 4.73 -19.83
N ASN A 255 17.71 3.55 -19.63
CA ASN A 255 16.26 3.35 -19.76
C ASN A 255 15.42 3.74 -18.53
N TYR A 256 16.04 4.03 -17.39
CA TYR A 256 15.30 4.31 -16.16
C TYR A 256 15.06 5.81 -15.94
N SER A 257 15.62 6.69 -16.79
CA SER A 257 15.66 8.13 -16.55
C SER A 257 14.28 8.77 -16.42
N ALA A 258 13.31 8.45 -17.28
CA ALA A 258 11.98 9.09 -17.22
C ALA A 258 11.20 8.69 -15.96
N VAL A 259 11.10 7.39 -15.67
CA VAL A 259 10.43 6.88 -14.46
C VAL A 259 11.14 7.36 -13.19
N PHE A 260 12.47 7.41 -13.23
CA PHE A 260 13.29 7.91 -12.14
C PHE A 260 13.15 9.43 -11.96
N THR A 261 13.08 10.20 -13.04
CA THR A 261 12.83 11.65 -13.00
C THR A 261 11.44 11.89 -12.42
N ASP A 262 10.40 11.20 -12.91
CA ASP A 262 9.03 11.30 -12.40
C ASP A 262 8.94 10.94 -10.92
N LEU A 263 9.62 9.87 -10.49
CA LEU A 263 9.68 9.49 -9.08
C LEU A 263 10.52 10.44 -8.24
N SER A 264 11.66 10.93 -8.74
CA SER A 264 12.49 11.90 -8.03
C SER A 264 11.77 13.25 -7.90
N ASP A 265 10.92 13.57 -8.87
CA ASP A 265 10.06 14.74 -8.89
C ASP A 265 8.85 14.58 -7.99
N LYS A 266 8.20 13.42 -7.95
CA LYS A 266 7.09 13.15 -7.00
C LYS A 266 7.57 12.99 -5.58
N MET A 267 8.72 12.36 -5.43
CA MET A 267 9.46 12.29 -4.19
C MET A 267 10.25 13.59 -3.94
N ASN A 268 9.99 14.66 -4.68
CA ASN A 268 10.30 16.00 -4.22
C ASN A 268 9.18 16.40 -3.24
N PRO A 269 9.51 16.69 -1.97
CA PRO A 269 8.53 17.14 -0.99
C PRO A 269 7.61 18.24 -1.58
N TYR A 270 8.17 19.17 -2.38
CA TYR A 270 7.50 20.34 -2.98
C TYR A 270 6.37 20.00 -3.95
N LYS A 271 6.44 18.85 -4.63
CA LYS A 271 5.43 18.41 -5.61
C LYS A 271 4.40 17.45 -5.01
N LEU A 272 4.72 16.75 -3.92
CA LEU A 272 3.75 15.95 -3.16
C LEU A 272 2.57 16.83 -2.69
N ALA A 273 2.85 18.10 -2.32
CA ALA A 273 1.83 19.10 -1.99
C ALA A 273 0.88 19.46 -3.16
N ASN A 274 1.32 19.42 -4.42
CA ASN A 274 0.46 19.73 -5.57
C ASN A 274 -0.50 18.59 -5.92
N SER A 275 -0.06 17.34 -5.87
CA SER A 275 -0.94 16.17 -5.98
C SER A 275 -1.98 16.14 -4.86
N ILE A 276 -1.58 16.61 -3.67
CA ILE A 276 -2.44 16.74 -2.50
C ILE A 276 -3.47 17.87 -2.67
N ASN A 277 -3.11 19.03 -3.21
CA ASN A 277 -4.05 20.15 -3.38
C ASN A 277 -5.19 19.88 -4.36
N ILE A 278 -4.99 18.98 -5.34
CA ILE A 278 -6.03 18.60 -6.33
C ILE A 278 -7.14 17.77 -5.67
N VAL A 279 -6.82 17.02 -4.61
CA VAL A 279 -7.70 15.99 -4.01
C VAL A 279 -8.14 16.38 -2.60
N TYR A 280 -7.22 16.96 -1.82
CA TYR A 280 -7.45 17.38 -0.45
C TYR A 280 -7.58 18.90 -0.41
N LYS A 281 -8.78 19.41 -0.72
CA LYS A 281 -9.14 20.84 -0.60
C LYS A 281 -8.82 21.47 0.77
N ASN A 282 -8.48 20.64 1.77
CA ASN A 282 -8.25 21.00 3.17
C ASN A 282 -6.81 20.71 3.67
N VAL A 283 -5.88 20.26 2.83
CA VAL A 283 -4.48 20.12 3.25
C VAL A 283 -3.72 21.40 2.91
N PRO A 284 -2.97 21.99 3.87
CA PRO A 284 -2.24 23.23 3.64
C PRO A 284 -1.20 23.11 2.51
N TRP A 285 -1.07 24.17 1.70
CA TRP A 285 -0.05 24.29 0.64
C TRP A 285 1.39 24.10 1.14
N ASN A 286 1.61 24.31 2.44
CA ASN A 286 2.87 24.18 3.14
C ASN A 286 3.01 22.85 3.89
N TYR A 287 2.38 21.76 3.43
CA TYR A 287 2.44 20.43 4.09
C TYR A 287 3.86 20.01 4.50
N GLN A 288 4.87 20.33 3.70
CA GLN A 288 6.26 19.95 3.99
C GLN A 288 6.90 20.77 5.09
N ASP A 289 6.46 22.01 5.26
CA ASP A 289 6.94 22.90 6.31
C ASP A 289 6.32 22.53 7.67
N LEU A 290 5.35 21.62 7.68
CA LEU A 290 4.77 21.09 8.90
C LEU A 290 5.72 20.10 9.57
N SER A 291 5.68 20.07 10.90
CA SER A 291 6.37 19.03 11.68
C SER A 291 5.91 17.62 11.25
N PRO A 292 6.77 16.60 11.35
CA PRO A 292 6.38 15.22 11.03
C PRO A 292 5.13 14.74 11.77
N LYS A 293 4.90 15.24 12.99
CA LYS A 293 3.67 14.99 13.75
C LYS A 293 2.44 15.55 13.03
N ALA A 294 2.45 16.83 12.69
CA ALA A 294 1.34 17.49 12.02
C ALA A 294 1.07 16.91 10.62
N GLN A 295 2.12 16.51 9.90
CA GLN A 295 2.02 15.78 8.65
C GLN A 295 1.22 14.47 8.82
N VAL A 296 1.60 13.63 9.79
CA VAL A 296 0.91 12.35 10.05
C VAL A 296 -0.54 12.56 10.51
N GLU A 297 -0.82 13.58 11.33
CA GLU A 297 -2.19 13.91 11.76
C GLU A 297 -3.10 14.26 10.57
N LEU A 298 -2.60 15.08 9.65
CA LEU A 298 -3.33 15.42 8.43
C LEU A 298 -3.56 14.20 7.53
N LEU A 299 -2.55 13.34 7.36
CA LEU A 299 -2.68 12.13 6.56
C LEU A 299 -3.73 11.17 7.13
N LEU A 300 -3.71 10.94 8.44
CA LEU A 300 -4.69 10.06 9.08
C LEU A 300 -6.10 10.64 8.97
N LYS A 301 -6.25 11.95 9.21
CA LYS A 301 -7.54 12.65 9.05
C LYS A 301 -8.07 12.52 7.62
N ALA A 302 -7.22 12.74 6.63
CA ALA A 302 -7.56 12.64 5.22
C ALA A 302 -7.91 11.19 4.81
N ALA A 303 -7.22 10.19 5.36
CA ALA A 303 -7.47 8.78 5.08
C ALA A 303 -8.76 8.24 5.72
N SER A 304 -9.28 8.92 6.73
CA SER A 304 -10.53 8.60 7.41
C SER A 304 -11.67 9.56 7.09
N ASP A 305 -11.53 10.45 6.10
CA ASP A 305 -12.57 11.41 5.75
C ASP A 305 -13.77 10.69 5.09
N ASP A 306 -14.93 10.75 5.74
CA ASP A 306 -16.11 9.99 5.33
C ASP A 306 -16.64 10.41 3.96
N LEU A 307 -16.52 11.70 3.61
CA LEU A 307 -16.96 12.18 2.30
C LEU A 307 -16.04 11.64 1.20
N ASN A 308 -14.72 11.72 1.40
CA ASN A 308 -13.77 11.14 0.46
C ASN A 308 -13.99 9.63 0.31
N LEU A 309 -14.19 8.91 1.43
CA LEU A 309 -14.45 7.48 1.43
C LEU A 309 -15.75 7.12 0.68
N ALA A 310 -16.80 7.93 0.82
CA ALA A 310 -18.08 7.73 0.16
C ALA A 310 -18.04 7.91 -1.37
N LEU A 311 -17.12 8.75 -1.86
CA LEU A 311 -16.96 9.06 -3.28
C LEU A 311 -16.03 8.10 -4.02
N MET A 312 -15.43 7.13 -3.35
CA MET A 312 -14.57 6.13 -3.99
C MET A 312 -15.37 5.08 -4.75
N TYR A 313 -14.71 4.45 -5.73
CA TYR A 313 -15.29 3.35 -6.50
C TYR A 313 -15.78 2.21 -5.59
N ALA A 314 -16.99 1.70 -5.85
CA ALA A 314 -17.63 0.67 -5.03
C ALA A 314 -16.77 -0.60 -4.86
N GLY A 315 -16.02 -0.99 -5.89
CA GLY A 315 -15.11 -2.15 -5.83
C GLY A 315 -13.93 -1.98 -4.87
N TRP A 316 -13.58 -0.73 -4.52
CA TRP A 316 -12.60 -0.42 -3.47
C TRP A 316 -13.11 -0.80 -2.08
N THR A 317 -14.44 -0.89 -1.90
CA THR A 317 -15.12 -1.29 -0.65
C THR A 317 -14.68 -0.42 0.53
N SER A 318 -14.98 0.88 0.48
CA SER A 318 -14.50 1.86 1.47
C SER A 318 -15.19 1.79 2.82
N TYR A 319 -16.40 1.28 2.83
CA TYR A 319 -17.24 1.11 4.01
C TYR A 319 -16.75 0.00 4.94
N VAL A 320 -15.79 -0.84 4.55
CA VAL A 320 -15.20 -1.88 5.41
C VAL A 320 -13.80 -1.54 5.88
#